data_AF-A0A3D0VEG5-F1
#
_entry.id   AF-A0A3D0VEG5-F1
#
_cell.length_a   1.000
_cell.length_b   1.000
_cell.length_c   1.000
_cell.angle_alpha   90.00
_cell.angle_beta   90.00
_cell.angle_gamma   90.00
#
_symmetry.space_group_name_H-M   'P 1'
#
loop_
_entity.id
_entity.type
_entity.pdbx_description
1 polymer ?
#
loop_
_entity_poly.entity_id
_entity_poly.type
_entity_poly.pdbx_seq_one_letter_code
_entity_poly.pdbx_strand_id
1 'polypeptide(L)'
;MPVVRQTAAESAQAAGRRRPSFHALTVAEVRRLTEDAIEVTFGVPAELAGRFDYLPGQYVALRTTLPDEDGEPHEIRRSYSICAEPRTFP
;
A
#
# COMPACT_ATOMS: atom_id res chain seq x y z
N MET A 1 5.01 -8.68 0.78
CA MET A 1 4.38 -7.79 1.78
C MET A 1 2.94 -7.49 1.40
N PRO A 2 1.94 -7.76 2.27
CA PRO A 2 0.54 -7.49 1.96
C PRO A 2 0.16 -6.00 1.94
N VAL A 3 -0.28 -5.48 0.78
CA VAL A 3 -0.79 -4.10 0.59
C VAL A 3 -2.33 -4.10 0.51
N VAL A 4 -2.97 -3.18 1.22
CA VAL A 4 -4.42 -2.89 1.20
C VAL A 4 -4.68 -1.48 0.71
N ARG A 5 -5.78 -1.25 -0.01
CA ARG A 5 -6.28 0.08 -0.39
C ARG A 5 -7.11 0.70 0.75
N GLN A 6 -7.03 2.02 0.98
CA GLN A 6 -8.07 2.80 1.67
C GLN A 6 -7.98 4.29 1.30
N THR A 7 -9.13 4.96 1.21
CA THR A 7 -9.28 6.38 0.83
C THR A 7 -9.37 7.28 2.06
N ALA A 8 -8.87 8.52 1.97
CA ALA A 8 -9.09 9.56 2.98
C ALA A 8 -10.35 10.34 2.61
N ALA A 9 -11.14 10.70 3.63
CA ALA A 9 -12.48 11.29 3.59
C ALA A 9 -13.61 10.29 3.33
N GLU A 10 -14.34 9.96 4.41
CA GLU A 10 -15.67 9.39 4.30
C GLU A 10 -16.58 10.41 3.60
N SER A 11 -17.05 10.07 2.39
CA SER A 11 -18.40 10.40 1.91
C SER A 11 -18.75 9.60 0.65
N ALA A 12 -19.87 8.86 0.76
CA ALA A 12 -20.82 8.47 -0.29
C ALA A 12 -20.42 7.44 -1.37
N GLN A 13 -20.57 6.15 -1.01
CA GLN A 13 -21.53 5.22 -1.62
C GLN A 13 -21.77 5.32 -3.15
N ALA A 14 -20.92 4.68 -3.96
CA ALA A 14 -21.26 4.19 -5.32
C ALA A 14 -20.20 3.21 -5.87
N ALA A 15 -20.05 2.03 -5.28
CA ALA A 15 -19.60 0.78 -5.91
C ALA A 15 -19.46 -0.28 -4.81
N GLY A 16 -19.97 -1.49 -5.04
CA GLY A 16 -20.18 -2.53 -4.04
C GLY A 16 -19.05 -2.70 -3.01
N ARG A 17 -19.43 -2.97 -1.76
CA ARG A 17 -18.58 -3.09 -0.57
C ARG A 17 -17.42 -4.08 -0.79
N ARG A 18 -16.36 -3.66 -1.48
CA ARG A 18 -15.12 -4.43 -1.63
C ARG A 18 -14.48 -4.47 -0.26
N ARG A 19 -14.52 -5.64 0.38
CA ARG A 19 -13.76 -5.90 1.59
C ARG A 19 -12.29 -5.59 1.29
N PRO A 20 -11.62 -4.72 2.09
CA PRO A 20 -10.20 -4.48 1.89
C PRO A 20 -9.46 -5.81 1.99
N SER A 21 -8.82 -6.21 0.89
CA SER A 21 -8.10 -7.47 0.78
C SER A 21 -6.60 -7.17 0.73
N PHE A 22 -5.84 -7.91 1.54
CA PHE A 22 -4.39 -7.80 1.61
C PHE A 22 -3.74 -8.64 0.52
N HIS A 23 -2.94 -7.99 -0.33
CA HIS A 23 -2.25 -8.66 -1.43
C HIS A 23 -0.75 -8.60 -1.24
N ALA A 24 -0.10 -9.76 -1.19
CA ALA A 24 1.36 -9.80 -1.10
C ALA A 24 2.00 -9.26 -2.38
N LEU A 25 2.64 -8.10 -2.27
CA LEU A 25 3.47 -7.50 -3.31
C LEU A 25 4.95 -7.66 -2.97
N THR A 26 5.76 -7.75 -4.02
CA THR A 26 7.22 -7.74 -3.93
C THR A 26 7.71 -6.31 -3.94
N VAL A 27 8.70 -5.99 -3.11
CA VAL A 27 9.41 -4.72 -3.20
C VAL A 27 10.34 -4.81 -4.41
N ALA A 28 10.06 -4.02 -5.44
CA ALA A 28 10.86 -3.96 -6.66
C ALA A 28 12.08 -3.06 -6.48
N GLU A 29 11.92 -1.96 -5.74
CA GLU A 29 13.00 -1.00 -5.50
C GLU A 29 12.79 -0.29 -4.16
N VAL A 30 13.89 0.08 -3.50
CA VAL A 30 13.90 1.00 -2.36
C VAL A 30 14.92 2.09 -2.66
N ARG A 31 14.49 3.35 -2.65
CA ARG A 31 15.32 4.51 -2.93
C ARG A 31 15.32 5.46 -1.76
N ARG A 32 16.49 5.90 -1.31
CA ARG A 32 16.60 6.90 -0.25
C ARG A 32 16.37 8.30 -0.82
N LEU A 33 15.39 9.03 -0.29
CA LEU A 33 15.06 10.38 -0.72
C LEU A 33 15.76 11.43 0.16
N THR A 34 15.75 11.21 1.48
CA THR A 34 16.40 12.09 2.47
C THR A 34 17.07 11.26 3.57
N GLU A 35 17.62 11.91 4.59
CA GLU A 35 18.18 11.22 5.75
C GLU A 35 17.11 10.36 6.48
N ASP A 36 15.86 10.84 6.54
CA ASP A 36 14.75 10.19 7.24
C ASP A 36 13.66 9.59 6.33
N ALA A 37 13.73 9.81 5.00
CA ALA A 37 12.70 9.38 4.07
C ALA A 37 13.24 8.44 2.98
N ILE A 38 12.47 7.39 2.73
CA ILE A 38 12.67 6.46 1.63
C ILE A 38 11.41 6.37 0.76
N GLU A 39 11.61 6.09 -0.50
CA GLU A 39 10.59 5.67 -1.45
C GLU A 39 10.69 4.15 -1.61
N VAL A 40 9.54 3.48 -1.58
CA VAL A 40 9.45 2.04 -1.79
C VAL A 40 8.55 1.78 -2.99
N THR A 41 9.11 1.15 -4.01
CA THR A 41 8.38 0.76 -5.21
C THR A 41 7.96 -0.69 -5.10
N PHE A 42 6.65 -0.96 -5.19
CA PHE A 42 6.12 -2.31 -5.23
C PHE A 42 5.91 -2.78 -6.67
N GLY A 43 6.34 -4.01 -6.95
CA GLY A 43 5.99 -4.71 -8.18
C GLY A 43 4.55 -5.21 -8.10
N VAL A 44 3.67 -4.65 -8.92
CA VAL A 44 2.29 -5.12 -9.07
C VAL A 44 2.25 -6.24 -10.11
N PRO A 45 1.94 -7.48 -9.72
CA PRO A 45 1.78 -8.57 -10.69
C PRO A 45 0.53 -8.35 -11.55
N ALA A 46 0.55 -8.86 -12.79
CA ALA A 46 -0.52 -8.66 -13.77
C ALA A 46 -1.91 -9.07 -13.27
N GLU A 47 -1.99 -10.13 -12.45
CA GLU A 47 -3.24 -10.60 -11.83
C GLU A 47 -3.89 -9.57 -10.87
N LEU A 48 -3.13 -8.55 -10.46
CA LEU A 48 -3.54 -7.48 -9.57
C LEU A 48 -3.57 -6.09 -10.23
N ALA A 49 -3.23 -5.94 -11.52
CA ALA A 49 -3.09 -4.66 -12.22
C ALA A 49 -4.28 -3.71 -11.99
N GLY A 50 -5.51 -4.13 -12.33
CA GLY A 50 -6.75 -3.35 -12.09
C GLY A 50 -7.12 -3.13 -10.61
N ARG A 51 -6.44 -3.83 -9.69
CA ARG A 51 -6.55 -3.64 -8.24
C ARG A 51 -5.43 -2.76 -7.67
N PHE A 52 -4.56 -2.19 -8.48
CA PHE A 52 -3.61 -1.18 -8.02
C PHE A 52 -3.64 0.14 -8.79
N ASP A 53 -4.51 0.30 -9.78
CA ASP A 53 -4.82 1.64 -10.32
C ASP A 53 -5.27 2.60 -9.20
N TYR A 54 -4.79 3.84 -9.21
CA TYR A 54 -5.11 4.82 -8.18
C TYR A 54 -5.32 6.23 -8.75
N LEU A 55 -6.10 7.01 -8.01
CA LEU A 55 -6.32 8.44 -8.25
C LEU A 55 -5.46 9.29 -7.30
N PRO A 56 -5.22 10.56 -7.62
CA PRO A 56 -4.51 11.48 -6.72
C PRO A 56 -5.17 11.57 -5.35
N GLY A 57 -4.36 11.66 -4.29
CA GLY A 57 -4.83 11.77 -2.90
C GLY A 57 -5.23 10.44 -2.24
N GLN A 58 -5.09 9.31 -2.94
CA GLN A 58 -5.29 7.99 -2.35
C GLN A 58 -4.05 7.50 -1.58
N TYR A 59 -4.27 6.58 -0.65
CA TYR A 59 -3.21 5.96 0.15
C TYR A 59 -3.33 4.43 0.15
N VAL A 60 -2.24 3.78 0.54
CA VAL A 60 -2.19 2.34 0.76
C VAL A 60 -1.94 2.04 2.22
N ALA A 61 -2.62 1.02 2.75
CA ALA A 61 -2.32 0.41 4.03
C ALA A 61 -1.33 -0.73 3.82
N LEU A 62 -0.14 -0.59 4.37
CA LEU A 62 0.84 -1.66 4.46
C LEU A 62 0.64 -2.42 5.76
N ARG A 63 0.76 -3.74 5.67
CA ARG A 63 0.77 -4.64 6.81
C ARG A 63 2.03 -5.48 6.77
N THR A 64 2.71 -5.54 7.90
CA THR A 64 3.93 -6.35 8.07
C THR A 64 3.96 -6.93 9.47
N THR A 65 4.69 -8.03 9.63
CA THR A 65 5.02 -8.57 10.95
C THR A 65 6.48 -8.23 11.21
N LEU A 66 6.76 -7.56 12.33
CA LEU A 66 8.11 -7.20 12.76
C LEU A 66 8.28 -7.62 14.23
N PRO A 67 9.48 -8.04 14.65
CA PRO A 67 9.73 -8.29 16.06
C PRO A 67 9.52 -7.01 16.88
N ASP A 68 8.91 -7.15 18.06
CA ASP A 68 8.88 -6.10 19.08
C ASP A 68 10.19 -6.03 19.88
N GLU A 69 10.22 -5.22 20.95
CA GLU A 69 11.42 -5.03 21.77
C GLU A 69 11.85 -6.29 22.53
N ASP A 70 10.93 -7.21 22.79
CA ASP A 70 11.17 -8.50 23.45
C ASP A 70 11.53 -9.61 22.43
N GLY A 71 11.50 -9.29 21.13
CA GLY A 71 11.80 -10.20 20.02
C GLY A 71 10.59 -10.99 19.52
N GLU A 72 9.39 -10.72 20.03
CA GLU A 72 8.18 -11.44 19.66
C GLU A 72 7.55 -10.86 18.37
N PRO A 73 7.02 -11.70 17.47
CA PRO A 73 6.48 -11.24 16.20
C PRO A 73 5.18 -10.45 16.41
N HIS A 74 5.20 -9.17 16.05
CA HIS A 74 4.05 -8.27 16.17
C HIS A 74 3.57 -7.75 14.81
N GLU A 75 2.26 -7.76 14.58
CA GLU A 75 1.65 -7.25 13.35
C GLU A 75 1.50 -5.72 13.41
N ILE A 76 2.13 -5.03 12.46
CA ILE A 76 2.07 -3.58 12.30
C ILE A 76 1.31 -3.25 11.02
N ARG A 77 0.34 -2.34 11.16
CA ARG A 77 -0.39 -1.76 10.04
C ARG A 77 -0.22 -0.24 10.03
N ARG A 78 0.15 0.29 8.88
CA ARG A 78 0.37 1.73 8.65
C ARG A 78 -0.18 2.15 7.29
N SER A 79 -0.71 3.36 7.23
CA SER A 79 -1.19 3.96 5.99
C SER A 79 -0.12 4.92 5.45
N TYR A 80 0.23 4.79 4.17
CA TYR A 80 1.18 5.63 3.47
C TYR A 80 0.51 6.23 2.24
N SER A 81 0.64 7.54 2.08
CA SER A 81 0.16 8.26 0.90
C SER A 81 0.96 7.84 -0.34
N ILE A 82 0.30 7.74 -1.49
CA ILE A 82 0.98 7.44 -2.74
C ILE A 82 1.59 8.75 -3.26
N CYS A 83 2.91 8.88 -3.16
CA CYS A 83 3.68 10.03 -3.64
C CYS A 83 4.14 9.87 -5.10
N ALA A 84 3.32 9.21 -5.92
CA ALA A 84 3.59 8.99 -7.34
C ALA A 84 2.40 9.48 -8.18
N GLU A 85 2.68 9.88 -9.42
CA GLU A 85 1.63 10.21 -10.39
C GLU A 85 0.69 9.02 -10.59
N PRO A 86 -0.63 9.23 -10.80
CA PRO A 86 -1.57 8.17 -11.11
C PRO A 86 -1.08 7.26 -12.24
N ARG A 87 -1.00 5.96 -11.97
CA ARG A 87 -0.65 4.95 -12.98
C ARG A 87 -1.77 3.94 -13.10
N THR A 88 -2.05 3.57 -14.35
CA THR A 88 -2.88 2.41 -14.68
C THR A 88 -1.94 1.27 -15.06
N PHE A 89 -2.13 0.11 -14.46
CA PHE A 89 -1.34 -1.07 -14.77
C PHE A 89 -2.04 -1.87 -15.88
N PRO A 90 -1.34 -2.23 -16.97
CA PRO A 90 -1.91 -3.01 -18.06
C PRO A 90 -2.24 -4.46 -17.68
#